data_AF-A0A522M5C5-F1
#
_entry.id   AF-A0A522M5C5-F1
#
_cell.length_a   1.000
_cell.length_b   1.000
_cell.length_c   1.000
_cell.angle_alpha   90.00
_cell.angle_beta   90.00
_cell.angle_gamma   90.00
#
_symmetry.space_group_name_H-M   'P 1'
#
loop_
_entity.id
_entity.type
_entity.pdbx_description
1 polymer ?
#
loop_
_entity_poly.entity_id
_entity_poly.type
_entity_poly.pdbx_seq_one_letter_code
_entity_poly.pdbx_strand_id
1 'polypeptide(L)'
;MLLALLLSALVLDRVLGRLLAEVKPRAIVVGAAALLGVVGVATSAHAYFDLTHAYETESHRYHEEMARFVGARLGSRYVTVVAAHDWDVDDVNRYLAIAAYDTLSGLAKRGVATKTVYRVVKAGELAAAMASPPTVAGRGLLLAEQFFVREPFEGVDLRALVARDLPGARASVWHLGDGTELFTWWEYEVPLGAAHD
;
A
#
# COMPACT_ATOMS: atom_id res chain seq x y z
N MET A 1 22.83 11.34 -10.39
CA MET A 1 23.45 11.21 -9.05
C MET A 1 24.98 11.37 -9.09
N LEU A 2 25.71 10.56 -9.87
CA LEU A 2 27.19 10.60 -9.92
C LEU A 2 27.76 11.96 -10.36
N LEU A 3 27.12 12.63 -11.32
CA LEU A 3 27.54 13.94 -11.82
C LEU A 3 27.39 15.06 -10.78
N ALA A 4 26.31 15.02 -9.99
CA ALA A 4 26.07 16.00 -8.92
C ALA A 4 27.09 15.86 -7.78
N LEU A 5 27.48 14.62 -7.45
CA LEU A 5 28.54 14.34 -6.49
C LEU A 5 29.91 14.84 -6.99
N LEU A 6 30.22 14.63 -8.27
CA LEU A 6 31.48 15.11 -8.87
C LEU A 6 31.56 16.64 -8.93
N LEU A 7 30.45 17.31 -9.27
CA LEU A 7 30.39 18.78 -9.29
C LEU A 7 30.53 19.36 -7.87
N SER A 8 29.86 18.76 -6.88
CA SER A 8 30.00 19.16 -5.48
C SER A 8 31.43 18.97 -4.95
N ALA A 9 32.09 17.86 -5.30
CA ALA A 9 33.49 17.62 -4.94
C ALA A 9 34.44 18.64 -5.57
N LEU A 10 34.22 19.01 -6.83
CA LEU A 10 35.06 19.97 -7.55
C LEU A 10 34.88 21.42 -7.04
N VAL A 11 33.66 21.78 -6.65
CA VAL A 11 33.37 23.08 -6.00
C VAL A 11 33.99 23.10 -4.60
N LEU A 12 33.86 22.00 -3.85
CA LEU A 12 34.44 21.89 -2.51
C LEU A 12 35.97 22.01 -2.54
N ASP A 13 36.65 21.35 -3.49
CA ASP A 13 38.10 21.39 -3.67
C ASP A 13 38.61 22.81 -3.99
N ARG A 14 37.94 23.51 -4.92
CA ARG A 14 38.30 24.89 -5.27
C ARG A 14 38.03 25.91 -4.17
N VAL A 15 36.97 25.70 -3.38
CA VAL A 15 36.61 26.56 -2.25
C VAL A 15 37.55 26.30 -1.07
N LEU A 16 37.88 25.04 -0.76
CA LEU A 16 38.85 24.69 0.27
C LEU A 16 40.25 25.23 -0.05
N GLY A 17 40.71 25.08 -1.30
CA GLY A 17 42.03 25.55 -1.73
C GLY A 17 42.23 27.06 -1.57
N ARG A 18 41.15 27.84 -1.75
CA ARG A 18 41.18 29.30 -1.52
C ARG A 18 41.06 29.67 -0.03
N LEU A 19 40.24 28.96 0.74
CA LEU A 19 40.08 29.20 2.18
C LEU A 19 41.34 28.83 2.99
N LEU A 20 42.05 27.77 2.60
CA LEU A 20 43.31 27.33 3.21
C LEU A 20 44.45 28.34 3.02
N ALA A 21 44.36 29.24 2.04
CA ALA A 21 45.38 30.25 1.78
C ALA A 21 45.26 31.49 2.69
N GLU A 22 44.06 31.80 3.23
CA GLU A 22 43.79 33.08 3.90
C GLU A 22 43.34 32.96 5.37
N VAL A 23 42.95 31.78 5.85
CA VAL A 23 42.27 31.62 7.15
C VAL A 23 43.05 30.72 8.12
N LYS A 24 43.10 31.10 9.41
CA LYS A 24 43.74 30.29 10.47
C LYS A 24 43.15 28.86 10.50
N PRO A 25 43.98 27.80 10.59
CA PRO A 25 43.57 26.41 10.36
C PRO A 25 42.40 25.92 11.23
N ARG A 26 42.21 26.48 12.43
CA ARG A 26 41.09 26.10 13.33
C ARG A 26 39.71 26.54 12.84
N ALA A 27 39.60 27.67 12.12
CA ALA A 27 38.32 28.13 11.59
C ALA A 27 37.89 27.33 10.35
N ILE A 28 38.85 26.80 9.59
CA ILE A 28 38.60 25.96 8.42
C ILE A 28 38.03 24.60 8.82
N VAL A 29 38.56 23.98 9.89
CA VAL A 29 38.07 22.69 10.38
C VAL A 29 36.64 22.79 10.92
N VAL A 30 36.31 23.87 11.64
CA VAL A 30 34.94 24.09 12.17
C VAL A 30 33.97 24.43 11.03
N GLY A 31 34.38 25.25 10.05
CA GLY A 31 33.57 25.56 8.87
C GLY A 31 33.32 24.34 7.99
N ALA A 32 34.33 23.49 7.76
CA ALA A 32 34.19 22.25 7.00
C ALA A 32 33.32 21.22 7.73
N ALA A 33 33.44 21.10 9.05
CA ALA A 33 32.58 20.21 9.84
C ALA A 33 31.11 20.68 9.85
N ALA A 34 30.87 22.00 9.93
CA ALA A 34 29.53 22.56 9.82
C ALA A 34 28.94 22.36 8.41
N LEU A 35 29.75 22.54 7.36
CA LEU A 35 29.32 22.32 5.97
C LEU A 35 29.01 20.84 5.70
N LEU A 36 29.85 19.92 6.19
CA LEU A 36 29.62 18.48 6.11
C LEU A 36 28.40 18.05 6.93
N GLY A 37 28.15 18.68 8.09
CA GLY A 37 26.95 18.46 8.89
C GLY A 37 25.69 18.93 8.17
N VAL A 38 25.70 20.12 7.56
CA VAL A 38 24.57 20.66 6.78
C VAL A 38 24.32 19.85 5.52
N VAL A 39 25.37 19.46 4.79
CA VAL A 39 25.25 18.59 3.61
C VAL A 39 24.76 17.21 4.02
N GLY A 40 25.27 16.64 5.11
CA GLY A 40 24.80 15.37 5.66
C GLY A 40 23.31 15.38 6.00
N VAL A 41 22.87 16.41 6.73
CA VAL A 41 21.44 16.60 7.07
C VAL A 41 20.59 16.87 5.84
N ALA A 42 21.06 17.65 4.87
CA ALA A 42 20.34 17.91 3.63
C ALA A 42 20.22 16.65 2.77
N THR A 43 21.28 15.83 2.69
CA THR A 43 21.23 14.55 1.95
C THR A 43 20.35 13.51 2.63
N SER A 44 20.35 13.44 3.97
CA SER A 44 19.47 12.52 4.70
C SER A 44 18.01 12.99 4.63
N ALA A 45 17.75 14.30 4.70
CA ALA A 45 16.42 14.85 4.51
C ALA A 45 15.90 14.65 3.08
N HIS A 46 16.76 14.79 2.07
CA HIS A 46 16.38 14.53 0.68
C HIS A 46 16.13 13.05 0.42
N ALA A 47 16.99 12.15 0.90
CA ALA A 47 16.78 10.72 0.81
C ALA A 47 15.51 10.27 1.54
N TYR A 48 15.24 10.85 2.72
CA TYR A 48 13.98 10.64 3.44
C TYR A 48 12.79 11.12 2.63
N PHE A 49 12.84 12.34 2.08
CA PHE A 49 11.76 12.88 1.25
C PHE A 49 11.50 12.03 0.01
N ASP A 50 12.55 11.62 -0.71
CA ASP A 50 12.42 10.76 -1.89
C ASP A 50 11.82 9.40 -1.53
N LEU A 51 12.22 8.82 -0.40
CA LEU A 51 11.70 7.54 0.07
C LEU A 51 10.24 7.66 0.53
N THR A 52 9.89 8.70 1.29
CA THR A 52 8.51 8.95 1.69
C THR A 52 7.64 9.25 0.48
N HIS A 53 8.10 10.07 -0.46
CA HIS A 53 7.35 10.39 -1.66
C HIS A 53 7.15 9.16 -2.56
N ALA A 54 8.16 8.31 -2.70
CA ALA A 54 8.03 7.05 -3.43
C ALA A 54 7.01 6.13 -2.76
N TYR A 55 7.07 5.98 -1.44
CA TYR A 55 6.11 5.20 -0.66
C TYR A 55 4.68 5.72 -0.79
N GLU A 56 4.47 7.03 -0.63
CA GLU A 56 3.16 7.66 -0.81
C GLU A 56 2.64 7.46 -2.24
N THR A 57 3.49 7.65 -3.25
CA THR A 57 3.10 7.46 -4.66
C THR A 57 2.69 6.02 -4.93
N GLU A 58 3.39 5.04 -4.36
CA GLU A 58 3.09 3.62 -4.52
C GLU A 58 1.81 3.22 -3.77
N SER A 59 1.65 3.69 -2.52
CA SER A 59 0.45 3.50 -1.69
C SER A 59 -0.80 4.07 -2.37
N HIS A 60 -0.73 5.31 -2.85
CA HIS A 60 -1.81 5.94 -3.63
C HIS A 60 -2.17 5.13 -4.88
N ARG A 61 -1.16 4.64 -5.60
CA ARG A 61 -1.37 3.83 -6.80
C ARG A 61 -2.07 2.50 -6.48
N TYR A 62 -1.69 1.84 -5.39
CA TYR A 62 -2.38 0.65 -4.90
C TYR A 62 -3.85 0.96 -4.59
N HIS A 63 -4.13 2.00 -3.79
CA HIS A 63 -5.50 2.32 -3.39
C HIS A 63 -6.39 2.69 -4.59
N GLU A 64 -5.88 3.44 -5.57
CA GLU A 64 -6.63 3.77 -6.78
C GLU A 64 -6.98 2.54 -7.63
N GLU A 65 -6.01 1.68 -7.92
CA GLU A 65 -6.24 0.48 -8.72
C GLU A 65 -7.12 -0.53 -7.99
N MET A 66 -6.90 -0.71 -6.68
CA MET A 66 -7.75 -1.52 -5.82
C MET A 66 -9.19 -1.01 -5.86
N ALA A 67 -9.40 0.29 -5.67
CA ALA A 67 -10.75 0.83 -5.59
C ALA A 67 -11.49 0.73 -6.93
N ARG A 68 -10.80 0.94 -8.06
CA ARG A 68 -11.34 0.68 -9.40
C ARG A 68 -11.70 -0.80 -9.61
N PHE A 69 -10.81 -1.70 -9.19
CA PHE A 69 -11.01 -3.15 -9.29
C PHE A 69 -12.23 -3.62 -8.48
N VAL A 70 -12.37 -3.13 -7.25
CA VAL A 70 -13.50 -3.44 -6.36
C VAL A 70 -14.79 -2.85 -6.92
N GLY A 71 -14.77 -1.59 -7.35
CA GLY A 71 -15.94 -0.89 -7.90
C GLY A 71 -16.58 -1.61 -9.08
N ALA A 72 -15.79 -2.27 -9.92
CA ALA A 72 -16.27 -3.07 -11.06
C ALA A 72 -16.97 -4.39 -10.66
N ARG A 73 -16.84 -4.83 -9.40
CA ARG A 73 -17.33 -6.14 -8.91
C ARG A 73 -18.44 -6.04 -7.88
N LEU A 74 -18.63 -4.87 -7.27
CA LEU A 74 -19.66 -4.64 -6.26
C LEU A 74 -21.05 -5.03 -6.80
N GLY A 75 -21.81 -5.76 -5.95
CA GLY A 75 -23.15 -6.25 -6.28
C GLY A 75 -23.19 -7.54 -7.09
N SER A 76 -22.08 -7.95 -7.73
CA SER A 76 -21.95 -9.28 -8.36
C SER A 76 -21.30 -10.32 -7.44
N ARG A 77 -20.48 -9.84 -6.51
CA ARG A 77 -19.74 -10.61 -5.49
C ARG A 77 -19.66 -9.77 -4.23
N TYR A 78 -19.52 -10.43 -3.09
CA TYR A 78 -19.10 -9.74 -1.87
C TYR A 78 -17.59 -9.53 -1.91
N VAL A 79 -17.11 -8.34 -1.56
CA VAL A 79 -15.68 -8.04 -1.55
C VAL A 79 -15.17 -7.81 -0.12
N THR A 80 -14.21 -8.61 0.33
CA THR A 80 -13.43 -8.34 1.55
C THR A 80 -12.07 -7.80 1.14
N VAL A 81 -11.73 -6.59 1.57
CA VAL A 81 -10.40 -6.00 1.37
C VAL A 81 -9.63 -6.10 2.68
N VAL A 82 -8.39 -6.59 2.64
CA VAL A 82 -7.49 -6.66 3.79
C VAL A 82 -6.64 -5.39 3.83
N ALA A 83 -6.69 -4.70 4.96
CA ALA A 83 -5.85 -3.55 5.29
C ALA A 83 -4.81 -3.94 6.34
N ALA A 84 -3.66 -3.27 6.32
CA ALA A 84 -2.58 -3.52 7.30
C ALA A 84 -2.94 -3.00 8.70
N HIS A 85 -3.43 -1.77 8.78
CA HIS A 85 -3.62 -1.06 10.04
C HIS A 85 -4.97 -0.34 10.09
N ASP A 86 -5.37 0.13 11.28
CA ASP A 86 -6.59 0.89 11.52
C ASP A 86 -6.72 2.12 10.61
N TRP A 87 -5.62 2.87 10.45
CA TRP A 87 -5.60 4.05 9.61
C TRP A 87 -5.74 3.70 8.12
N ASP A 88 -5.20 2.55 7.70
CA ASP A 88 -5.34 2.02 6.34
C ASP A 88 -6.77 1.54 6.08
N VAL A 89 -7.48 1.01 7.10
CA VAL A 89 -8.92 0.68 6.97
C VAL A 89 -9.73 1.91 6.59
N ASP A 90 -9.51 3.03 7.26
CA ASP A 90 -10.23 4.28 7.00
C ASP A 90 -9.91 4.84 5.61
N ASP A 91 -8.63 4.82 5.23
CA ASP A 91 -8.21 5.32 3.92
C ASP A 91 -8.72 4.43 2.78
N VAL A 92 -8.59 3.11 2.87
CA VAL A 92 -9.17 2.16 1.91
C VAL A 92 -10.68 2.39 1.77
N ASN A 93 -11.40 2.60 2.87
CA ASN A 93 -12.83 2.93 2.81
C ASN A 93 -13.11 4.24 2.08
N ARG A 94 -12.31 5.29 2.29
CA ARG A 94 -12.44 6.56 1.57
C ARG A 94 -12.18 6.39 0.07
N TYR A 95 -11.12 5.70 -0.32
CA TYR A 95 -10.83 5.41 -1.74
C TYR A 95 -11.95 4.63 -2.40
N LEU A 96 -12.49 3.60 -1.73
CA LEU A 96 -13.64 2.85 -2.21
C LEU A 96 -14.89 3.72 -2.35
N ALA A 97 -15.19 4.55 -1.36
CA ALA A 97 -16.35 5.43 -1.39
C ALA A 97 -16.28 6.45 -2.54
N ILE A 98 -15.08 6.96 -2.85
CA ILE A 98 -14.85 7.92 -3.94
C ILE A 98 -14.86 7.21 -5.30
N ALA A 99 -14.01 6.19 -5.49
CA ALA A 99 -13.83 5.56 -6.79
C ALA A 99 -15.01 4.69 -7.23
N ALA A 100 -15.76 4.12 -6.27
CA ALA A 100 -16.95 3.31 -6.53
C ALA A 100 -18.25 4.06 -6.23
N TYR A 101 -18.22 5.40 -6.12
CA TYR A 101 -19.37 6.22 -5.75
C TYR A 101 -20.61 5.93 -6.59
N ASP A 102 -20.49 5.93 -7.91
CA ASP A 102 -21.63 5.73 -8.82
C ASP A 102 -22.27 4.34 -8.64
N THR A 103 -21.43 3.31 -8.50
CA THR A 103 -21.89 1.93 -8.25
C THR A 103 -22.59 1.82 -6.91
N LEU A 104 -21.99 2.37 -5.84
CA LEU A 104 -22.56 2.37 -4.49
C LEU A 104 -23.85 3.17 -4.41
N SER A 105 -23.90 4.34 -5.03
CA SER A 105 -25.10 5.18 -5.13
C SER A 105 -26.22 4.46 -5.88
N GLY A 106 -25.88 3.78 -6.98
CA GLY A 106 -26.83 2.95 -7.73
C GLY A 106 -27.37 1.77 -6.92
N LEU A 107 -26.52 1.10 -6.14
CA LEU A 107 -26.92 0.03 -5.21
C LEU A 107 -27.81 0.54 -4.08
N ALA A 108 -27.45 1.69 -3.48
CA ALA A 108 -28.22 2.32 -2.43
C ALA A 108 -29.62 2.75 -2.89
N LYS A 109 -29.74 3.30 -4.12
CA LYS A 109 -31.04 3.61 -4.74
C LYS A 109 -31.92 2.37 -4.95
N ARG A 110 -31.33 1.18 -5.03
CA ARG A 110 -32.04 -0.11 -5.08
C ARG A 110 -32.25 -0.75 -3.70
N GLY A 111 -31.93 -0.04 -2.62
CA GLY A 111 -32.08 -0.52 -1.24
C GLY A 111 -30.99 -1.48 -0.76
N VAL A 112 -29.89 -1.63 -1.52
CA VAL A 112 -28.77 -2.48 -1.12
C VAL A 112 -27.80 -1.67 -0.24
N ALA A 113 -27.55 -2.15 0.98
CA ALA A 113 -26.64 -1.48 1.90
C ALA A 113 -25.17 -1.80 1.57
N THR A 114 -24.29 -0.81 1.69
CA THR A 114 -22.85 -0.96 1.41
C THR A 114 -22.20 -2.16 2.12
N LYS A 115 -22.53 -2.35 3.40
CA LYS A 115 -22.02 -3.45 4.24
C LYS A 115 -22.37 -4.86 3.72
N THR A 116 -23.35 -4.97 2.82
CA THR A 116 -23.77 -6.24 2.22
C THR A 116 -23.07 -6.53 0.90
N VAL A 117 -22.24 -5.61 0.39
CA VAL A 117 -21.50 -5.80 -0.87
C VAL A 117 -19.99 -5.74 -0.69
N TYR A 118 -19.49 -5.04 0.33
CA TYR A 118 -18.10 -5.14 0.72
C TYR A 118 -17.86 -4.84 2.20
N ARG A 119 -16.66 -5.18 2.67
CA ARG A 119 -16.06 -4.66 3.91
C ARG A 119 -14.55 -4.56 3.76
N VAL A 120 -13.95 -3.71 4.58
CA VAL A 120 -12.51 -3.65 4.80
C VAL A 120 -12.25 -4.25 6.19
N VAL A 121 -11.27 -5.15 6.30
CA VAL A 121 -10.89 -5.82 7.55
C VAL A 121 -9.39 -5.69 7.77
N LYS A 122 -8.97 -5.65 9.03
CA LYS A 122 -7.54 -5.70 9.36
C LYS A 122 -7.00 -7.11 9.15
N ALA A 123 -5.71 -7.22 8.89
CA ALA A 123 -5.03 -8.52 8.80
C ALA A 123 -5.29 -9.39 10.04
N GLY A 124 -5.17 -8.84 11.26
CA GLY A 124 -5.43 -9.57 12.51
C GLY A 124 -6.89 -10.00 12.72
N GLU A 125 -7.85 -9.37 12.02
CA GLU A 125 -9.28 -9.70 12.10
C GLU A 125 -9.70 -10.70 11.01
N LEU A 126 -8.81 -10.99 10.05
CA LEU A 126 -9.16 -11.78 8.88
C LEU A 126 -9.64 -13.20 9.23
N ALA A 127 -9.02 -13.85 10.22
CA ALA A 127 -9.42 -15.20 10.62
C ALA A 127 -10.89 -15.22 11.10
N ALA A 128 -11.28 -14.27 11.94
CA ALA A 128 -12.68 -14.12 12.38
C ALA A 128 -13.60 -13.77 11.21
N ALA A 129 -13.12 -12.91 10.30
CA ALA A 129 -13.83 -12.52 9.10
C ALA A 129 -14.10 -13.73 8.16
N MET A 130 -13.15 -14.67 8.06
CA MET A 130 -13.21 -15.84 7.18
C MET A 130 -13.90 -17.06 7.81
N ALA A 131 -14.17 -17.06 9.12
CA ALA A 131 -14.93 -18.14 9.77
C ALA A 131 -16.34 -18.32 9.18
N SER A 132 -16.95 -17.24 8.69
CA SER A 132 -18.19 -17.26 7.92
C SER A 132 -18.05 -16.30 6.74
N PRO A 133 -17.43 -16.75 5.63
CA PRO A 133 -17.01 -15.85 4.58
C PRO A 133 -18.24 -15.27 3.84
N PRO A 134 -18.41 -13.94 3.83
CA PRO A 134 -19.57 -13.30 3.25
C PRO A 134 -19.60 -13.49 1.73
N THR A 135 -20.81 -13.56 1.17
CA THR A 135 -21.02 -13.73 -0.27
C THR A 135 -22.19 -12.89 -0.78
N VAL A 136 -22.18 -12.59 -2.08
CA VAL A 136 -23.33 -12.11 -2.84
C VAL A 136 -23.62 -13.18 -3.89
N ALA A 137 -24.85 -13.71 -3.89
CA ALA A 137 -25.25 -14.82 -4.76
C ALA A 137 -24.29 -16.03 -4.70
N GLY A 138 -23.78 -16.35 -3.50
CA GLY A 138 -22.85 -17.46 -3.28
C GLY A 138 -21.41 -17.18 -3.71
N ARG A 139 -21.09 -15.97 -4.17
CA ARG A 139 -19.74 -15.59 -4.63
C ARG A 139 -19.11 -14.53 -3.74
N GLY A 140 -17.83 -14.72 -3.43
CA GLY A 140 -17.03 -13.78 -2.69
C GLY A 140 -15.65 -13.57 -3.31
N LEU A 141 -15.03 -12.46 -2.92
CA LEU A 141 -13.69 -12.08 -3.30
C LEU A 141 -12.96 -11.56 -2.08
N LEU A 142 -11.77 -12.08 -1.82
CA LEU A 142 -10.82 -11.53 -0.86
C LEU A 142 -9.71 -10.81 -1.62
N LEU A 143 -9.35 -9.59 -1.24
CA LEU A 143 -8.29 -8.81 -1.87
C LEU A 143 -7.29 -8.36 -0.80
N ALA A 144 -6.00 -8.48 -1.10
CA ALA A 144 -4.93 -7.97 -0.24
C ALA A 144 -3.78 -7.42 -1.08
N GLU A 145 -3.15 -6.36 -0.60
CA GLU A 145 -1.93 -5.80 -1.20
C GLU A 145 -0.83 -6.86 -1.29
N GLN A 146 -0.07 -6.86 -2.39
CA GLN A 146 0.87 -7.93 -2.69
C GLN A 146 1.98 -8.06 -1.64
N PHE A 147 2.37 -6.94 -1.01
CA PHE A 147 3.34 -6.92 0.08
C PHE A 147 2.91 -7.85 1.23
N PHE A 148 1.65 -7.73 1.71
CA PHE A 148 1.11 -8.58 2.80
C PHE A 148 0.93 -10.04 2.39
N VAL A 149 0.89 -10.31 1.10
CA VAL A 149 0.76 -11.67 0.58
C VAL A 149 2.13 -12.34 0.48
N ARG A 150 3.22 -11.58 0.31
CA ARG A 150 4.57 -12.13 0.21
C ARG A 150 5.20 -12.37 1.58
N GLU A 151 4.87 -11.55 2.56
CA GLU A 151 5.46 -11.63 3.90
C GLU A 151 4.36 -11.73 4.97
N PRO A 152 4.53 -12.57 6.00
CA PRO A 152 3.62 -12.58 7.13
C PRO A 152 3.56 -11.20 7.78
N PHE A 153 2.34 -10.72 8.02
CA PHE A 153 2.12 -9.40 8.60
C PHE A 153 1.42 -9.56 9.95
N GLU A 154 1.99 -8.98 11.01
CA GLU A 154 1.51 -9.13 12.40
C GLU A 154 1.31 -10.60 12.82
N GLY A 155 2.16 -11.50 12.30
CA GLY A 155 2.07 -12.94 12.57
C GLY A 155 0.99 -13.68 11.77
N VAL A 156 0.33 -13.00 10.84
CA VAL A 156 -0.66 -13.60 9.92
C VAL A 156 0.00 -13.91 8.58
N ASP A 157 0.07 -15.19 8.23
CA ASP A 157 0.36 -15.63 6.87
C ASP A 157 -0.96 -15.71 6.09
N LEU A 158 -1.20 -14.70 5.23
CA LEU A 158 -2.43 -14.61 4.45
C LEU A 158 -2.63 -15.81 3.52
N ARG A 159 -1.55 -16.33 2.91
CA ARG A 159 -1.67 -17.46 1.99
C ARG A 159 -2.07 -18.72 2.73
N ALA A 160 -1.44 -18.98 3.87
CA ALA A 160 -1.78 -20.12 4.71
C ALA A 160 -3.20 -20.03 5.25
N LEU A 161 -3.63 -18.83 5.68
CA LEU A 161 -4.98 -18.59 6.16
C LEU A 161 -6.02 -18.86 5.07
N VAL A 162 -5.83 -18.30 3.87
CA VAL A 162 -6.75 -18.51 2.75
C VAL A 162 -6.78 -19.97 2.32
N ALA A 163 -5.64 -20.64 2.23
CA ALA A 163 -5.59 -22.06 1.86
C ALA A 163 -6.33 -22.95 2.87
N ARG A 164 -6.27 -22.61 4.16
CA ARG A 164 -6.97 -23.33 5.24
C ARG A 164 -8.47 -23.05 5.24
N ASP A 165 -8.86 -21.77 5.19
CA ASP A 165 -10.23 -21.34 5.45
C ASP A 165 -11.08 -21.27 4.16
N LEU A 166 -10.44 -21.20 2.99
CA LEU A 166 -11.08 -21.18 1.68
C LEU A 166 -10.41 -22.18 0.72
N PRO A 167 -10.45 -23.50 0.99
CA PRO A 167 -9.67 -24.53 0.28
C PRO A 167 -10.01 -24.74 -1.21
N GLY A 168 -10.93 -23.96 -1.80
CA GLY A 168 -11.23 -23.95 -3.23
C GLY A 168 -11.01 -22.59 -3.91
N ALA A 169 -10.47 -21.61 -3.20
CA ALA A 169 -10.34 -20.26 -3.72
C ALA A 169 -9.29 -20.18 -4.83
N ARG A 170 -9.60 -19.43 -5.89
CA ARG A 170 -8.70 -19.20 -7.02
C ARG A 170 -7.98 -17.88 -6.85
N ALA A 171 -6.66 -17.95 -6.70
CA ALA A 171 -5.80 -16.77 -6.60
C ALA A 171 -5.51 -16.17 -7.97
N SER A 172 -5.38 -14.84 -8.04
CA SER A 172 -4.91 -14.11 -9.20
C SER A 172 -4.21 -12.83 -8.75
N VAL A 173 -3.21 -12.39 -9.52
CA VAL A 173 -2.37 -11.24 -9.16
C VAL A 173 -2.60 -10.11 -10.17
N TRP A 174 -2.77 -8.90 -9.66
CA TRP A 174 -2.97 -7.71 -10.47
C TRP A 174 -1.61 -7.13 -10.83
N HIS A 175 -1.41 -6.91 -12.12
CA HIS A 175 -0.19 -6.36 -12.64
C HIS A 175 -0.46 -5.01 -13.29
N LEU A 176 0.43 -4.06 -13.04
CA LEU A 176 0.51 -2.84 -13.83
C LEU A 176 1.14 -3.11 -15.20
N GLY A 177 1.03 -2.13 -16.10
CA GLY A 177 1.61 -2.22 -17.44
C GLY A 177 3.13 -2.38 -17.46
N ASP A 178 3.83 -2.03 -16.37
CA ASP A 178 5.26 -2.23 -16.18
C ASP A 178 5.62 -3.58 -15.54
N GLY A 179 4.61 -4.43 -15.26
CA GLY A 179 4.79 -5.74 -14.63
C GLY A 179 4.79 -5.71 -13.10
N THR A 180 4.65 -4.54 -12.47
CA THR A 180 4.57 -4.44 -11.00
C THR A 180 3.32 -5.12 -10.48
N GLU A 181 3.48 -6.05 -9.54
CA GLU A 181 2.38 -6.72 -8.85
C GLU A 181 1.85 -5.82 -7.72
N LEU A 182 0.59 -5.39 -7.81
CA LEU A 182 -0.01 -4.51 -6.79
C LEU A 182 -0.76 -5.28 -5.70
N PHE A 183 -1.61 -6.23 -6.10
CA PHE A 183 -2.43 -6.98 -5.15
C PHE A 183 -2.75 -8.37 -5.65
N THR A 184 -2.98 -9.28 -4.72
CA THR A 184 -3.58 -10.59 -4.99
C THR A 184 -5.04 -10.55 -4.61
N TRP A 185 -5.88 -11.20 -5.40
CA TRP A 185 -7.23 -11.51 -4.99
C TRP A 185 -7.52 -13.01 -5.11
N TRP A 186 -8.44 -13.47 -4.28
CA TRP A 186 -8.94 -14.83 -4.26
C TRP A 186 -10.43 -14.82 -4.50
N GLU A 187 -10.88 -15.50 -5.55
CA GLU A 187 -12.29 -15.75 -5.80
C GLU A 187 -12.72 -17.06 -5.14
N TYR A 188 -13.80 -17.02 -4.38
CA TYR A 188 -14.36 -18.20 -3.71
C TYR A 188 -15.87 -18.27 -3.90
N GLU A 189 -16.39 -19.50 -3.85
CA GLU A 189 -17.83 -19.77 -3.89
C GLU A 189 -18.24 -20.51 -2.63
N VAL A 190 -19.37 -20.11 -2.04
CA VAL A 190 -20.01 -20.80 -0.92
C VAL A 190 -21.33 -21.37 -1.45
N PRO A 191 -21.57 -22.69 -1.34
CA PRO A 191 -22.82 -23.30 -1.79
C PRO A 191 -24.04 -22.62 -1.17
N LEU A 192 -24.98 -22.21 -2.02
CA LEU A 192 -26.28 -21.67 -1.59
C LEU A 192 -27.05 -22.80 -0.88
N GLY A 193 -26.93 -22.86 0.44
CA GLY A 193 -27.51 -23.94 1.26
C GLY A 193 -26.66 -24.31 2.48
N ALA A 194 -25.39 -23.90 2.55
CA ALA A 194 -24.54 -24.08 3.73
C ALA A 194 -24.75 -22.98 4.81
N ALA A 195 -25.90 -22.29 4.80
CA ALA A 195 -26.21 -21.28 5.79
C ALA A 195 -26.51 -21.97 7.13
N HIS A 196 -25.47 -22.07 7.97
CA HIS A 196 -25.45 -22.25 9.42
C HIS A 196 -26.73 -22.88 10.03
N ASP A 197 -26.67 -24.21 10.24
CA ASP A 197 -27.30 -24.83 11.41
C ASP A 197 -26.58 -24.37 12.69
#